data_AF-A0A538E6Q5-F1
#
_entry.id   AF-A0A538E6Q5-F1
#
_cell.length_a   1.000
_cell.length_b   1.000
_cell.length_c   1.000
_cell.angle_alpha   90.00
_cell.angle_beta   90.00
_cell.angle_gamma   90.00
#
_symmetry.space_group_name_H-M   'P 1'
#
loop_
_entity.id
_entity.type
_entity.pdbx_description
1 polymer ?
#
loop_
_entity_poly.entity_id
_entity_poly.type
_entity_poly.pdbx_seq_one_letter_code
_entity_poly.pdbx_strand_id
1 'polypeptide(L)'
;MSLGLVFVPCAGPVLAAVTALAATGTVGTRVVLVTGAYALGAGLPMLAIAIGGQRLTSGLRILRTHALTTRRIAGIVVGATAVAIAFGADTRFTTALPGYTQALQNRVEFSSSARTAIRDLRGGGEALAASGAASRAPEAPAFRGIDSWLNTPDGKPVSIAGYRGKVVLVDFWTYSCINCLRTLPHLEAWDRAYRRAGLRIVGIHTPEFAFEHVPSNVRSAVERLGVRYPVGLDDDYGTWDAYRNEYWPADYLIDRAGRLRFTHFGEGAYGETESQIRRLLGEKAVLPRTSVADTTPTEVTTPESYLGYARLANFDEFVTYDKPALYHFPKRTLSRDELAYAGRWTVHPSRIVAGDDARLRLRFQARDIFLVLGGRGRLSVLVDGRMLRTIEVAGPPRLDTLARFPRLDTGLLELRFTPRLEGYAFTFG
;
A
#
# COMPACT_ATOMS: atom_id res chain seq x y z
N MET A 1 -10.66 -28.02 30.79
CA MET A 1 -10.63 -26.62 30.34
C MET A 1 -9.19 -26.19 30.06
N SER A 2 -8.62 -26.54 28.91
CA SER A 2 -7.27 -26.06 28.53
C SER A 2 -6.99 -26.04 27.01
N LEU A 3 -7.94 -26.46 26.16
CA LEU A 3 -7.76 -26.44 24.71
C LEU A 3 -8.14 -25.10 24.04
N GLY A 4 -8.74 -24.16 24.79
CA GLY A 4 -9.19 -22.85 24.25
C GLY A 4 -8.08 -21.83 24.03
N LEU A 5 -6.92 -21.98 24.66
CA LEU A 5 -5.80 -21.02 24.57
C LEU A 5 -4.91 -21.23 23.34
N VAL A 6 -5.00 -22.38 22.67
CA VAL A 6 -4.14 -22.69 21.51
C VAL A 6 -4.76 -22.21 20.19
N PHE A 7 -6.07 -21.89 20.19
CA PHE A 7 -6.80 -21.46 18.99
C PHE A 7 -6.93 -19.93 18.85
N VAL A 8 -6.16 -19.16 19.64
CA VAL A 8 -6.19 -17.70 19.64
C VAL A 8 -5.46 -17.06 18.44
N PRO A 9 -4.39 -17.61 17.83
CA PRO A 9 -3.67 -16.83 16.81
C PRO A 9 -4.39 -16.77 15.45
N CYS A 10 -5.49 -17.52 15.26
CA CYS A 10 -6.22 -17.57 13.99
C CYS A 10 -7.57 -16.83 14.02
N ALA A 11 -8.05 -16.47 15.21
CA ALA A 11 -9.26 -15.66 15.37
C ALA A 11 -8.87 -14.20 15.20
N GLY A 12 -8.72 -13.77 13.94
CA GLY A 12 -8.15 -12.48 13.56
C GLY A 12 -8.92 -11.23 14.07
N PRO A 13 -8.68 -10.06 13.45
CA PRO A 13 -9.21 -8.76 13.91
C PRO A 13 -10.72 -8.71 14.14
N VAL A 14 -11.47 -9.61 13.49
CA VAL A 14 -12.93 -9.75 13.57
C VAL A 14 -13.39 -10.12 14.98
N LEU A 15 -12.73 -11.05 15.66
CA LEU A 15 -13.15 -11.46 17.01
C LEU A 15 -12.89 -10.34 18.02
N ALA A 16 -11.77 -9.63 17.87
CA ALA A 16 -11.45 -8.46 18.69
C ALA A 16 -12.50 -7.34 18.51
N ALA A 17 -12.94 -7.08 17.28
CA ALA A 17 -13.99 -6.11 17.00
C ALA A 17 -15.35 -6.53 17.60
N VAL A 18 -15.75 -7.79 17.48
CA VAL A 18 -17.00 -8.32 18.06
C VAL A 18 -16.97 -8.23 19.58
N THR A 19 -15.84 -8.56 20.21
CA THR A 19 -15.68 -8.49 21.67
C THR A 19 -15.70 -7.04 22.18
N ALA A 20 -15.08 -6.11 21.44
CA ALA A 20 -15.13 -4.69 21.75
C ALA A 20 -16.55 -4.12 21.60
N LEU A 21 -17.28 -4.48 20.54
CA LEU A 21 -18.69 -4.07 20.38
C LEU A 21 -19.57 -4.65 21.49
N ALA A 22 -19.40 -5.93 21.85
CA ALA A 22 -20.15 -6.56 22.93
C ALA A 22 -19.90 -5.88 24.29
N ALA A 23 -18.69 -5.38 24.53
CA ALA A 23 -18.33 -4.65 25.75
C ALA A 23 -18.97 -3.26 25.85
N THR A 24 -19.40 -2.66 24.73
CA THR A 24 -20.02 -1.31 24.69
C THR A 24 -21.55 -1.30 24.93
N GLY A 25 -22.17 -2.45 25.23
CA GLY A 25 -23.47 -2.49 25.92
C GLY A 25 -24.74 -2.35 25.06
N THR A 26 -24.67 -2.32 23.73
CA THR A 26 -25.86 -2.40 22.86
C THR A 26 -25.79 -3.62 21.93
N VAL A 27 -26.35 -4.74 22.38
CA VAL A 27 -26.46 -5.97 21.57
C VAL A 27 -27.59 -5.79 20.55
N GLY A 28 -27.27 -5.14 19.43
CA GLY A 28 -28.20 -5.03 18.29
C GLY A 28 -28.30 -6.34 17.50
N THR A 29 -29.40 -6.53 16.77
CA THR A 29 -29.61 -7.66 15.83
C THR A 29 -28.46 -7.84 14.82
N ARG A 30 -27.77 -6.74 14.48
CA ARG A 30 -26.58 -6.75 13.62
C ARG A 30 -25.38 -7.49 14.23
N VAL A 31 -25.11 -7.34 15.54
CA VAL A 31 -24.00 -8.02 16.22
C VAL A 31 -24.26 -9.53 16.26
N VAL A 32 -25.52 -9.93 16.48
CA VAL A 32 -25.95 -11.33 16.47
C VAL A 32 -25.77 -11.94 15.08
N LEU A 33 -26.16 -11.23 14.01
CA LEU A 33 -25.98 -11.69 12.63
C LEU A 33 -24.51 -11.84 12.25
N VAL A 34 -23.65 -10.87 12.59
CA VAL A 34 -22.20 -10.93 12.30
C VAL A 34 -21.53 -12.05 13.09
N THR A 35 -21.89 -12.23 14.36
CA THR A 35 -21.37 -13.34 15.18
C THR A 35 -21.80 -14.69 14.63
N GLY A 36 -23.06 -14.81 14.16
CA GLY A 36 -23.57 -16.02 13.51
C GLY A 36 -22.85 -16.33 12.20
N ALA A 37 -22.60 -15.32 11.35
CA ALA A 37 -21.86 -15.49 10.10
C ALA A 37 -20.40 -15.92 10.36
N TYR A 38 -19.74 -15.34 11.37
CA TYR A 38 -18.41 -15.76 11.79
C TYR A 38 -18.39 -17.20 12.31
N ALA A 39 -19.35 -17.58 13.16
CA ALA A 39 -19.46 -18.93 13.69
C ALA A 39 -19.67 -19.98 12.59
N LEU A 40 -20.49 -19.67 11.57
CA LEU A 40 -20.68 -20.53 10.40
C LEU A 40 -19.41 -20.61 9.55
N GLY A 41 -18.73 -19.48 9.33
CA GLY A 41 -17.48 -19.41 8.56
C GLY A 41 -16.33 -20.19 9.18
N ALA A 42 -16.23 -20.23 10.51
CA ALA A 42 -15.25 -21.04 11.23
C ALA A 42 -15.69 -22.51 11.37
N GLY A 43 -17.01 -22.75 11.54
CA GLY A 43 -17.56 -24.08 11.79
C GLY A 43 -17.62 -24.98 10.56
N LEU A 44 -17.99 -24.44 9.39
CA LEU A 44 -18.15 -25.23 8.17
C LEU A 44 -16.84 -25.89 7.67
N PRO A 45 -15.68 -25.20 7.64
CA PRO A 45 -14.41 -25.82 7.26
C PRO A 45 -13.97 -26.90 8.24
N MET A 46 -14.13 -26.67 9.55
CA MET A 46 -13.84 -27.65 10.60
C MET A 46 -14.71 -28.91 10.45
N LEU A 47 -16.00 -28.74 10.15
CA LEU A 47 -16.92 -29.84 9.91
C LEU A 47 -16.55 -30.62 8.63
N ALA A 48 -16.18 -29.91 7.56
CA ALA A 48 -15.73 -30.53 6.31
C ALA A 48 -14.45 -31.36 6.50
N ILE A 49 -13.48 -30.84 7.27
CA ILE A 49 -12.24 -31.56 7.61
C ILE A 49 -12.54 -32.78 8.49
N ALA A 50 -13.44 -32.65 9.47
CA ALA A 50 -13.81 -33.77 10.35
C ALA A 50 -14.47 -34.92 9.57
N ILE A 51 -15.43 -34.60 8.69
CA ILE A 51 -16.11 -35.60 7.85
C ILE A 51 -15.15 -36.21 6.82
N GLY A 52 -14.30 -35.39 6.20
CA GLY A 52 -13.27 -35.84 5.26
C GLY A 52 -12.23 -36.74 5.91
N GLY A 53 -11.77 -36.40 7.12
CA GLY A 53 -10.81 -37.18 7.90
C GLY A 53 -11.37 -38.53 8.35
N GLN A 54 -12.63 -38.59 8.77
CA GLN A 54 -13.29 -39.86 9.11
C GLN A 54 -13.43 -40.80 7.91
N ARG A 55 -13.74 -40.28 6.71
CA ARG A 55 -13.80 -41.08 5.48
C ARG A 55 -12.42 -41.58 5.02
N LEU A 56 -11.39 -40.75 5.15
CA LEU A 56 -10.01 -41.11 4.77
C LEU A 56 -9.44 -42.18 5.70
N THR A 57 -9.69 -42.05 7.01
CA THR A 57 -9.19 -42.98 8.04
C THR A 57 -9.95 -44.31 8.05
N SER A 58 -11.23 -44.33 7.67
CA SER A 58 -12.00 -45.58 7.56
C SER A 58 -11.63 -46.45 6.35
N GLY A 59 -11.05 -45.86 5.29
CA GLY A 59 -10.69 -46.58 4.06
C GLY A 59 -9.28 -47.19 4.06
N LEU A 60 -8.38 -46.71 4.91
CA LEU A 60 -6.95 -47.07 4.86
C LEU A 60 -6.61 -48.23 5.81
N ARG A 61 -6.94 -49.46 5.38
CA ARG A 61 -6.57 -50.71 6.07
C ARG A 61 -5.06 -50.85 6.34
N ILE A 62 -4.23 -50.14 5.55
CA ILE A 62 -2.76 -50.07 5.62
C ILE A 62 -2.26 -49.30 6.86
N LEU A 63 -3.02 -48.30 7.34
CA LEU A 63 -2.64 -47.49 8.50
C LEU A 63 -2.72 -48.27 9.82
N ARG A 64 -3.59 -49.29 9.91
CA ARG A 64 -3.69 -50.18 11.07
C ARG A 64 -2.60 -51.24 11.10
N THR A 65 -2.09 -51.68 9.95
CA THR A 65 -1.07 -52.74 9.83
C THR A 65 0.35 -52.25 10.14
N HIS A 66 0.63 -50.95 9.99
CA HIS A 66 1.96 -50.35 10.27
C HIS A 66 1.94 -49.23 11.31
N ALA A 67 0.99 -49.26 12.25
CA ALA A 67 0.77 -48.20 13.23
C ALA A 67 2.03 -47.76 14.02
N LEU A 68 2.94 -48.71 14.33
CA LEU A 68 4.22 -48.45 15.00
C LEU A 68 5.23 -47.71 14.10
N THR A 69 5.32 -48.10 12.83
CA THR A 69 6.21 -47.45 11.85
C THR A 69 5.71 -46.05 11.53
N THR A 70 4.39 -45.90 11.35
CA THR A 70 3.76 -44.59 11.12
C THR A 70 3.97 -43.65 12.29
N ARG A 71 3.87 -44.14 13.55
CA ARG A 71 4.17 -43.33 14.75
C ARG A 71 5.64 -42.89 14.80
N ARG A 72 6.58 -43.75 14.44
CA ARG A 72 8.01 -43.40 14.40
C ARG A 72 8.31 -42.35 13.34
N ILE A 73 7.78 -42.52 12.12
CA ILE A 73 7.96 -41.56 11.03
C ILE A 73 7.34 -40.21 11.40
N ALA A 74 6.11 -40.19 11.93
CA ALA A 74 5.47 -38.96 12.37
C ALA A 74 6.26 -38.25 13.49
N GLY A 75 6.80 -39.01 14.46
CA GLY A 75 7.66 -38.48 15.51
C GLY A 75 8.96 -37.87 14.98
N ILE A 76 9.62 -38.53 14.02
CA ILE A 76 10.83 -38.03 13.36
C ILE A 76 10.53 -36.73 12.58
N VAL A 77 9.41 -36.69 11.85
CA VAL A 77 8.99 -35.49 11.11
C VAL A 77 8.72 -34.32 12.06
N VAL A 78 8.02 -34.55 13.18
CA VAL A 78 7.75 -33.49 14.17
C VAL A 78 9.06 -33.02 14.83
N GLY A 79 9.95 -33.93 15.20
CA GLY A 79 11.26 -33.59 15.76
C GLY A 79 12.12 -32.80 14.78
N ALA A 80 12.19 -33.23 13.52
CA ALA A 80 12.92 -32.51 12.46
C ALA A 80 12.33 -31.12 12.20
N THR A 81 11.00 -30.98 12.27
CA THR A 81 10.33 -29.68 12.13
C THR A 81 10.64 -28.75 13.31
N ALA A 82 10.65 -29.26 14.54
CA ALA A 82 11.01 -28.47 15.72
C ALA A 82 12.47 -27.99 15.67
N VAL A 83 13.39 -28.85 15.19
CA VAL A 83 14.79 -28.48 14.96
C VAL A 83 14.89 -27.43 13.85
N ALA A 84 14.16 -27.59 12.74
CA ALA A 84 14.13 -26.61 11.65
C ALA A 84 13.66 -25.22 12.11
N ILE A 85 12.66 -25.16 13.00
CA ILE A 85 12.17 -23.91 13.61
C ILE A 85 13.25 -23.31 14.53
N ALA A 86 13.93 -24.12 15.35
CA ALA A 86 14.98 -23.64 16.26
C ALA A 86 16.17 -22.99 15.53
N PHE A 87 16.47 -23.44 14.30
CA PHE A 87 17.52 -22.87 13.45
C PHE A 87 17.00 -21.80 12.46
N GLY A 88 15.74 -21.38 12.59
CA GLY A 88 15.13 -20.34 11.74
C GLY A 88 14.95 -20.76 10.27
N ALA A 89 14.98 -22.05 9.95
CA ALA A 89 14.79 -22.55 8.59
C ALA A 89 13.33 -22.37 8.11
N ASP A 90 12.39 -22.30 9.05
CA ASP A 90 10.98 -21.96 8.81
C ASP A 90 10.82 -20.55 8.21
N THR A 91 11.58 -19.56 8.69
CA THR A 91 11.54 -18.18 8.14
C THR A 91 12.10 -18.09 6.72
N ARG A 92 13.09 -18.93 6.37
CA ARG A 92 13.67 -19.04 5.02
C ARG A 92 12.76 -19.82 4.05
N PHE A 93 12.00 -20.78 4.56
CA PHE A 93 11.10 -21.59 3.75
C PHE A 93 9.77 -20.87 3.49
N THR A 94 9.26 -20.12 4.47
CA THR A 94 8.06 -19.27 4.34
C THR A 94 8.27 -18.06 3.43
N THR A 95 9.50 -17.55 3.32
CA THR A 95 9.86 -16.54 2.30
C THR A 95 10.06 -17.13 0.90
N ALA A 96 10.30 -18.43 0.79
CA ALA A 96 10.50 -19.12 -0.50
C ALA A 96 9.21 -19.74 -1.08
N LEU A 97 8.18 -19.97 -0.26
CA LEU A 97 6.89 -20.52 -0.69
C LEU A 97 5.86 -19.40 -0.95
N PRO A 98 5.17 -19.41 -2.11
CA PRO A 98 4.13 -18.42 -2.40
C PRO A 98 2.99 -18.49 -1.37
N GLY A 99 2.72 -17.35 -0.73
CA GLY A 99 1.60 -17.18 0.19
C GLY A 99 0.24 -17.23 -0.50
N TYR A 100 -0.24 -18.41 -0.87
CA TYR A 100 -1.57 -18.59 -1.46
C TYR A 100 -2.69 -18.12 -0.51
N THR A 101 -2.44 -18.16 0.81
CA THR A 101 -3.33 -17.65 1.85
C THR A 101 -3.34 -16.12 1.90
N GLN A 102 -2.19 -15.45 1.71
CA GLN A 102 -2.11 -14.00 1.60
C GLN A 102 -2.81 -13.48 0.34
N ALA A 103 -2.74 -14.19 -0.78
CA ALA A 103 -3.47 -13.83 -1.99
C ALA A 103 -5.00 -13.88 -1.80
N LEU A 104 -5.51 -14.85 -1.04
CA LEU A 104 -6.93 -14.93 -0.67
C LEU A 104 -7.32 -13.86 0.35
N GLN A 105 -6.48 -13.61 1.35
CA GLN A 105 -6.71 -12.57 2.35
C GLN A 105 -6.74 -11.18 1.70
N ASN A 106 -5.82 -10.89 0.77
CA ASN A 106 -5.78 -9.66 0.01
C ASN A 106 -6.97 -9.52 -0.95
N ARG A 107 -7.54 -10.60 -1.51
CA ARG A 107 -8.78 -10.49 -2.31
C ARG A 107 -10.01 -10.13 -1.47
N VAL A 108 -10.04 -10.53 -0.20
CA VAL A 108 -11.18 -10.29 0.70
C VAL A 108 -11.07 -8.93 1.38
N GLU A 109 -9.90 -8.58 1.92
CA GLU A 109 -9.62 -7.30 2.61
C GLU A 109 -9.65 -6.08 1.65
N PHE A 110 -9.33 -6.28 0.37
CA PHE A 110 -9.32 -5.20 -0.63
C PHE A 110 -10.63 -5.11 -1.43
N SER A 111 -11.63 -5.95 -1.15
CA SER A 111 -12.95 -5.78 -1.75
C SER A 111 -13.62 -4.52 -1.19
N SER A 112 -14.15 -3.68 -2.09
CA SER A 112 -14.86 -2.44 -1.72
C SER A 112 -16.02 -2.72 -0.76
N SER A 113 -16.70 -3.86 -0.92
CA SER A 113 -17.77 -4.33 -0.03
C SER A 113 -17.27 -4.61 1.40
N ALA A 114 -16.09 -5.22 1.57
CA ALA A 114 -15.51 -5.45 2.89
C ALA A 114 -15.03 -4.14 3.54
N ARG A 115 -14.46 -3.21 2.76
CA ARG A 115 -14.04 -1.89 3.26
C ARG A 115 -15.23 -1.03 3.70
N THR A 116 -16.33 -1.03 2.95
CA THR A 116 -17.56 -0.32 3.32
C THR A 116 -18.23 -0.95 4.53
N ALA A 117 -18.31 -2.29 4.59
CA ALA A 117 -18.85 -2.98 5.76
C ALA A 117 -17.99 -2.77 7.01
N ILE A 118 -16.66 -2.78 6.91
CA ILE A 118 -15.75 -2.48 8.03
C ILE A 118 -15.86 -1.02 8.47
N ARG A 119 -16.03 -0.08 7.53
CA ARG A 119 -16.26 1.35 7.82
C ARG A 119 -17.60 1.56 8.53
N ASP A 120 -18.65 0.89 8.09
CA ASP A 120 -19.98 0.92 8.72
C ASP A 120 -19.96 0.25 10.10
N LEU A 121 -19.16 -0.80 10.30
CA LEU A 121 -18.96 -1.46 11.59
C LEU A 121 -18.07 -0.66 12.55
N ARG A 122 -17.14 0.16 12.03
CA ARG A 122 -16.28 1.07 12.82
C ARG A 122 -16.98 2.38 13.17
N GLY A 123 -18.20 2.59 12.70
CA GLY A 123 -18.93 3.84 12.84
C GLY A 123 -18.37 4.90 11.89
N GLY A 124 -19.12 5.20 10.84
CA GLY A 124 -18.79 6.33 9.97
C GLY A 124 -18.75 7.64 10.76
N GLY A 125 -17.64 8.37 10.65
CA GLY A 125 -17.60 9.83 10.68
C GLY A 125 -17.86 10.58 11.99
N GLU A 126 -18.55 10.04 12.99
CA GLU A 126 -18.85 10.79 14.22
C GLU A 126 -18.76 9.90 15.47
N ALA A 127 -17.83 10.28 16.36
CA ALA A 127 -17.76 10.02 17.82
C ALA A 127 -16.38 9.52 18.33
N LEU A 128 -15.36 10.38 18.24
CA LEU A 128 -14.35 10.51 19.31
C LEU A 128 -14.63 11.72 20.22
N ALA A 129 -15.82 12.30 20.11
CA ALA A 129 -16.34 13.26 21.09
C ALA A 129 -17.43 12.54 21.92
N ALA A 130 -17.29 12.62 23.24
CA ALA A 130 -18.19 12.11 24.28
C ALA A 130 -18.07 10.62 24.69
N SER A 131 -16.94 10.27 25.28
CA SER A 131 -16.96 9.47 26.52
C SER A 131 -16.02 10.14 27.54
N GLY A 132 -16.58 10.42 28.73
CA GLY A 132 -16.02 11.29 29.76
C GLY A 132 -14.81 10.73 30.52
N ALA A 133 -13.78 10.26 29.82
CA ALA A 133 -12.44 10.12 30.35
C ALA A 133 -11.50 10.75 29.33
N ALA A 134 -10.78 11.79 29.72
CA ALA A 134 -9.77 12.43 28.89
C ALA A 134 -8.66 11.43 28.53
N SER A 135 -8.88 10.62 27.48
CA SER A 135 -7.80 9.90 26.83
C SER A 135 -6.92 10.96 26.19
N ARG A 136 -5.82 11.24 26.88
CA ARG A 136 -4.85 12.25 26.47
C ARG A 136 -4.34 11.83 25.10
N ALA A 137 -4.63 12.62 24.07
CA ALA A 137 -4.17 12.34 22.71
C ALA A 137 -2.68 11.96 22.72
N PRO A 138 -2.29 10.89 21.99
CA PRO A 138 -0.94 10.35 22.09
C PRO A 138 0.09 11.40 21.66
N GLU A 139 1.27 11.32 22.27
CA GLU A 139 2.38 12.14 21.83
C GLU A 139 2.82 11.72 20.42
N ALA A 140 3.12 12.69 19.57
CA ALA A 140 3.60 12.38 18.23
C ALA A 140 4.97 11.67 18.31
N PRO A 141 5.17 10.57 17.56
CA PRO A 141 6.47 9.92 17.48
C PRO A 141 7.55 10.91 17.00
N ALA A 142 8.79 10.72 17.46
CA ALA A 142 9.92 11.46 16.91
C ALA A 142 10.26 10.98 15.50
N PHE A 143 10.84 11.86 14.68
CA PHE A 143 11.51 11.45 13.45
C PHE A 143 12.76 10.63 13.82
N ARG A 144 12.88 9.43 13.26
CA ARG A 144 13.95 8.46 13.53
C ARG A 144 14.60 8.04 12.22
N GLY A 145 15.92 7.91 12.21
CA GLY A 145 16.64 7.41 11.04
C GLY A 145 16.55 8.30 9.80
N ILE A 146 16.35 9.62 9.96
CA ILE A 146 16.39 10.54 8.81
C ILE A 146 17.85 10.78 8.41
N ASP A 147 18.23 10.34 7.20
CA ASP A 147 19.60 10.41 6.69
C ASP A 147 20.05 11.84 6.41
N SER A 148 19.16 12.62 5.81
CA SER A 148 19.44 14.01 5.47
C SER A 148 18.16 14.83 5.34
N TRP A 149 18.33 16.14 5.43
CA TRP A 149 17.25 17.11 5.33
C TRP A 149 17.43 18.02 4.12
N LEU A 150 16.35 18.22 3.39
CA LEU A 150 16.22 19.20 2.31
C LEU A 150 15.34 20.36 2.79
N ASN A 151 15.51 21.53 2.17
CA ASN A 151 14.74 22.74 2.49
C ASN A 151 14.83 23.17 3.97
N THR A 152 15.93 22.86 4.64
CA THR A 152 16.25 23.36 6.00
C THR A 152 17.52 24.21 5.98
N PRO A 153 17.67 25.18 6.89
CA PRO A 153 18.91 25.96 6.99
C PRO A 153 20.13 25.05 7.18
N ASP A 154 21.09 25.12 6.25
CA ASP A 154 22.32 24.31 6.24
C ASP A 154 22.09 22.79 6.28
N GLY A 155 20.92 22.29 5.88
CA GLY A 155 20.57 20.87 5.98
C GLY A 155 20.39 20.38 7.42
N LYS A 156 20.15 21.29 8.37
CA LYS A 156 19.98 20.93 9.79
C LYS A 156 18.75 20.07 10.02
N PRO A 157 18.83 19.08 10.93
CA PRO A 157 17.68 18.27 11.30
C PRO A 157 16.53 19.06 11.91
N VAL A 158 15.32 18.65 11.59
CA VAL A 158 14.09 19.13 12.20
C VAL A 158 13.57 18.07 13.18
N SER A 159 12.88 18.51 14.23
CA SER A 159 12.23 17.60 15.18
C SER A 159 10.86 18.14 15.58
N ILE A 160 9.95 17.24 15.95
CA ILE A 160 8.64 17.61 16.52
C ILE A 160 8.80 18.47 17.79
N ALA A 161 9.80 18.15 18.63
CA ALA A 161 10.11 18.93 19.83
C ALA A 161 10.53 20.38 19.50
N GLY A 162 11.29 20.58 18.42
CA GLY A 162 11.67 21.91 17.92
C GLY A 162 10.47 22.74 17.43
N TYR A 163 9.32 22.13 17.19
CA TYR A 163 8.09 22.79 16.76
C TYR A 163 7.02 22.92 17.85
N ARG A 164 7.36 22.69 19.13
CA ARG A 164 6.44 23.00 20.23
C ARG A 164 5.94 24.44 20.14
N GLY A 165 4.65 24.64 20.37
CA GLY A 165 3.95 25.92 20.16
C GLY A 165 3.45 26.15 18.72
N LYS A 166 3.79 25.28 17.76
CA LYS A 166 3.29 25.31 16.38
C LYS A 166 2.40 24.11 16.08
N VAL A 167 1.53 24.24 15.08
CA VAL A 167 0.79 23.10 14.53
C VAL A 167 1.67 22.46 13.46
N VAL A 168 1.85 21.15 13.50
CA VAL A 168 2.71 20.43 12.56
C VAL A 168 1.88 19.46 11.74
N LEU A 169 2.00 19.50 10.42
CA LEU A 169 1.51 18.48 9.51
C LEU A 169 2.70 17.67 9.01
N VAL A 170 2.69 16.36 9.25
CA VAL A 170 3.68 15.43 8.71
C VAL A 170 3.04 14.71 7.53
N ASP A 171 3.62 14.85 6.34
CA ASP A 171 3.15 14.25 5.09
C ASP A 171 4.15 13.17 4.66
N PHE A 172 3.72 11.91 4.62
CA PHE A 172 4.51 10.80 4.08
C PHE A 172 4.25 10.69 2.58
N TRP A 173 5.32 10.78 1.79
CA TRP A 173 5.22 10.82 0.34
C TRP A 173 6.42 10.16 -0.33
N THR A 174 6.26 9.86 -1.61
CA THR A 174 7.37 9.51 -2.51
C THR A 174 7.18 10.19 -3.87
N TYR A 175 8.26 10.56 -4.55
CA TYR A 175 8.17 11.47 -5.70
C TYR A 175 7.66 10.83 -7.00
N SER A 176 7.64 9.50 -7.11
CA SER A 176 7.07 8.81 -8.27
C SER A 176 5.62 8.37 -8.07
N CYS A 177 5.04 8.56 -6.88
CA CYS A 177 3.65 8.21 -6.57
C CYS A 177 2.68 9.29 -7.07
N ILE A 178 1.80 8.95 -8.03
CA ILE A 178 0.83 9.91 -8.60
C ILE A 178 -0.11 10.50 -7.55
N ASN A 179 -0.52 9.69 -6.57
CA ASN A 179 -1.42 10.11 -5.50
C ASN A 179 -0.75 11.22 -4.66
N CYS A 180 0.52 11.03 -4.30
CA CYS A 180 1.31 12.07 -3.65
C CYS A 180 1.43 13.32 -4.51
N LEU A 181 1.72 13.18 -5.81
CA LEU A 181 1.87 14.33 -6.71
C LEU A 181 0.59 15.16 -6.83
N ARG A 182 -0.60 14.56 -6.75
CA ARG A 182 -1.89 15.27 -6.73
C ARG A 182 -2.18 15.93 -5.38
N THR A 183 -1.62 15.43 -4.28
CA THR A 183 -1.70 16.03 -2.95
C THR A 183 -0.79 17.27 -2.79
N LEU A 184 0.40 17.29 -3.41
CA LEU A 184 1.39 18.37 -3.23
C LEU A 184 0.84 19.80 -3.43
N PRO A 185 0.01 20.10 -4.45
CA PRO A 185 -0.59 21.43 -4.62
C PRO A 185 -1.41 21.90 -3.42
N HIS A 186 -2.11 20.98 -2.73
CA HIS A 186 -2.89 21.30 -1.53
C HIS A 186 -1.97 21.63 -0.35
N LEU A 187 -0.92 20.82 -0.12
CA LEU A 187 0.08 21.07 0.92
C LEU A 187 0.79 22.41 0.72
N GLU A 188 1.22 22.70 -0.51
CA GLU A 188 1.86 23.96 -0.86
C GLU A 188 0.92 25.16 -0.68
N ALA A 189 -0.38 25.01 -0.96
CA ALA A 189 -1.36 26.05 -0.68
C ALA A 189 -1.54 26.28 0.83
N TRP A 190 -1.59 25.21 1.64
CA TRP A 190 -1.69 25.30 3.10
C TRP A 190 -0.43 25.91 3.73
N ASP A 191 0.77 25.53 3.28
CA ASP A 191 2.01 26.17 3.76
C ASP A 191 1.97 27.67 3.47
N ARG A 192 1.65 28.07 2.22
CA ARG A 192 1.56 29.49 1.87
C ARG A 192 0.54 30.26 2.70
N ALA A 193 -0.64 29.69 2.92
CA ALA A 193 -1.73 30.34 3.64
C ALA A 193 -1.47 30.40 5.16
N TYR A 194 -0.92 29.34 5.74
CA TYR A 194 -0.99 29.12 7.18
C TYR A 194 0.37 29.11 7.89
N ARG A 195 1.50 29.12 7.17
CA ARG A 195 2.83 29.13 7.82
C ARG A 195 3.02 30.30 8.77
N ARG A 196 2.48 31.49 8.43
CA ARG A 196 2.55 32.71 9.27
C ARG A 196 1.66 32.61 10.51
N ALA A 197 0.56 31.87 10.41
CA ALA A 197 -0.34 31.61 11.53
C ALA A 197 0.18 30.53 12.50
N GLY A 198 1.26 29.84 12.13
CA GLY A 198 1.92 28.85 12.97
C GLY A 198 1.77 27.40 12.50
N LEU A 199 1.36 27.17 11.25
CA LEU A 199 1.50 25.84 10.61
C LEU A 199 2.96 25.59 10.23
N ARG A 200 3.40 24.35 10.38
CA ARG A 200 4.63 23.80 9.82
C ARG A 200 4.30 22.51 9.10
N ILE A 201 4.67 22.40 7.83
CA ILE A 201 4.58 21.14 7.09
C ILE A 201 5.98 20.51 7.09
N VAL A 202 6.04 19.20 7.26
CA VAL A 202 7.26 18.40 7.11
C VAL A 202 6.93 17.22 6.20
N GLY A 203 7.59 17.16 5.04
CA GLY A 203 7.50 16.01 4.17
C GLY A 203 8.48 14.94 4.62
N ILE A 204 8.01 13.73 4.90
CA ILE A 204 8.86 12.56 5.11
C ILE A 204 8.84 11.78 3.80
N HIS A 205 9.97 11.84 3.09
CA HIS A 205 10.16 11.08 1.86
C HIS A 205 10.60 9.67 2.24
N THR A 206 9.67 8.71 2.16
CA THR A 206 9.95 7.29 2.38
C THR A 206 9.87 6.58 1.02
N PRO A 207 10.95 5.95 0.54
CA PRO A 207 11.02 5.40 -0.81
C PRO A 207 10.07 4.20 -1.01
N GLU A 208 9.47 4.08 -2.19
CA GLU A 208 8.77 2.87 -2.65
C GLU A 208 9.69 1.99 -3.51
N PHE A 209 10.60 2.63 -4.26
CA PHE A 209 11.54 1.96 -5.16
C PHE A 209 12.99 2.29 -4.84
N ALA A 210 13.90 1.36 -5.16
CA ALA A 210 15.35 1.51 -4.95
C ALA A 210 15.95 2.81 -5.52
N PHE A 211 15.41 3.33 -6.64
CA PHE A 211 15.93 4.56 -7.24
C PHE A 211 15.52 5.83 -6.46
N GLU A 212 14.54 5.71 -5.58
CA GLU A 212 14.07 6.78 -4.69
C GLU A 212 14.94 6.88 -3.42
N HIS A 213 15.74 5.84 -3.13
CA HIS A 213 16.75 5.90 -2.08
C HIS A 213 17.93 6.85 -2.41
N VAL A 214 18.09 7.21 -3.68
CA VAL A 214 19.22 8.02 -4.15
C VAL A 214 18.97 9.50 -3.82
N PRO A 215 19.74 10.15 -2.90
CA PRO A 215 19.40 11.49 -2.41
C PRO A 215 19.40 12.58 -3.49
N SER A 216 20.24 12.44 -4.53
CA SER A 216 20.27 13.39 -5.66
C SER A 216 18.99 13.33 -6.51
N ASN A 217 18.35 12.16 -6.60
CA ASN A 217 17.10 12.01 -7.32
C ASN A 217 15.97 12.69 -6.55
N VAL A 218 15.91 12.48 -5.23
CA VAL A 218 14.94 13.14 -4.34
C VAL A 218 15.11 14.65 -4.38
N ARG A 219 16.35 15.16 -4.27
CA ARG A 219 16.63 16.61 -4.38
C ARG A 219 16.13 17.20 -5.70
N SER A 220 16.48 16.54 -6.81
CA SER A 220 16.03 16.98 -8.15
C SER A 220 14.51 16.95 -8.29
N ALA A 221 13.84 15.98 -7.65
CA ALA A 221 12.39 15.89 -7.65
C ALA A 221 11.74 16.98 -6.79
N VAL A 222 12.24 17.22 -5.58
CA VAL A 222 11.80 18.30 -4.67
C VAL A 222 11.87 19.66 -5.38
N GLU A 223 12.98 19.94 -6.06
CA GLU A 223 13.15 21.17 -6.85
C GLU A 223 12.15 21.25 -8.01
N ARG A 224 12.03 20.18 -8.81
CA ARG A 224 11.13 20.12 -9.98
C ARG A 224 9.66 20.24 -9.61
N LEU A 225 9.26 19.66 -8.48
CA LEU A 225 7.89 19.66 -7.97
C LEU A 225 7.56 20.94 -7.20
N GLY A 226 8.56 21.78 -6.93
CA GLY A 226 8.37 23.05 -6.24
C GLY A 226 8.02 22.91 -4.76
N VAL A 227 8.44 21.81 -4.13
CA VAL A 227 8.23 21.57 -2.69
C VAL A 227 9.17 22.48 -1.90
N ARG A 228 8.60 23.33 -1.03
CA ARG A 228 9.35 24.38 -0.31
C ARG A 228 9.49 24.15 1.18
N TYR A 229 8.62 23.32 1.76
CA TYR A 229 8.70 22.95 3.16
C TYR A 229 9.85 21.95 3.42
N PRO A 230 10.32 21.79 4.67
CA PRO A 230 11.33 20.81 5.04
C PRO A 230 10.98 19.40 4.59
N VAL A 231 11.96 18.69 4.01
CA VAL A 231 11.82 17.28 3.63
C VAL A 231 12.90 16.45 4.31
N GLY A 232 12.51 15.43 5.07
CA GLY A 232 13.42 14.43 5.61
C GLY A 232 13.45 13.19 4.71
N LEU A 233 14.64 12.68 4.41
CA LEU A 233 14.82 11.41 3.69
C LEU A 233 14.82 10.26 4.70
N ASP A 234 13.79 9.42 4.64
CA ASP A 234 13.57 8.27 5.52
C ASP A 234 13.90 6.97 4.77
N ASP A 235 15.18 6.79 4.44
CA ASP A 235 15.64 5.74 3.52
C ASP A 235 15.47 4.32 4.10
N ASP A 236 15.68 4.21 5.40
CA ASP A 236 15.58 2.98 6.18
C ASP A 236 14.22 2.81 6.88
N TYR A 237 13.19 3.57 6.50
CA TYR A 237 11.82 3.49 7.04
C TYR A 237 11.71 3.73 8.56
N GLY A 238 12.73 4.30 9.21
CA GLY A 238 12.76 4.48 10.65
C GLY A 238 11.64 5.39 11.18
N THR A 239 11.28 6.43 10.43
CA THR A 239 10.18 7.34 10.76
C THR A 239 8.85 6.76 10.33
N TRP A 240 8.77 6.14 9.15
CA TRP A 240 7.61 5.39 8.68
C TRP A 240 7.12 4.37 9.72
N ASP A 241 8.02 3.54 10.23
CA ASP A 241 7.73 2.53 11.24
C ASP A 241 7.36 3.15 12.60
N ALA A 242 8.03 4.24 12.99
CA ALA A 242 7.71 4.95 14.24
C ALA A 242 6.27 5.51 14.24
N TYR A 243 5.79 5.94 13.07
CA TYR A 243 4.42 6.40 12.85
C TYR A 243 3.44 5.27 12.56
N ARG A 244 3.93 4.03 12.41
CA ARG A 244 3.16 2.85 12.01
C ARG A 244 2.36 3.12 10.73
N ASN A 245 2.99 3.79 9.77
CA ASN A 245 2.37 4.12 8.50
C ASN A 245 2.36 2.89 7.56
N GLU A 246 1.42 2.86 6.63
CA GLU A 246 1.27 1.79 5.64
C GLU A 246 0.90 2.32 4.24
N TYR A 247 0.80 3.65 4.06
CA TYR A 247 0.22 4.25 2.85
C TYR A 247 1.00 5.46 2.34
N TRP A 248 0.95 5.66 1.02
CA TRP A 248 1.34 6.89 0.34
C TRP A 248 0.13 7.50 -0.41
N PRO A 249 -0.18 8.80 -0.25
CA PRO A 249 0.29 9.68 0.81
C PRO A 249 -0.34 9.34 2.18
N ALA A 250 0.23 9.87 3.26
CA ALA A 250 -0.37 9.81 4.59
C ALA A 250 -0.04 11.07 5.41
N ASP A 251 -1.07 11.68 5.97
CA ASP A 251 -0.99 12.92 6.75
C ASP A 251 -1.20 12.67 8.23
N TYR A 252 -0.34 13.26 9.07
CA TYR A 252 -0.45 13.25 10.52
C TYR A 252 -0.41 14.68 11.06
N LEU A 253 -1.51 15.12 11.64
CA LEU A 253 -1.68 16.47 12.15
C LEU A 253 -1.49 16.52 13.66
N ILE A 254 -0.57 17.38 14.08
CA ILE A 254 -0.01 17.46 15.42
C ILE A 254 -0.27 18.86 15.98
N ASP A 255 -0.77 18.96 17.22
CA ASP A 255 -1.08 20.24 17.87
C ASP A 255 0.15 20.95 18.47
N ARG A 256 -0.08 22.14 19.05
CA ARG A 256 0.95 22.97 19.69
C ARG A 256 1.64 22.32 20.89
N ALA A 257 0.99 21.34 21.54
CA ALA A 257 1.61 20.55 22.61
C ALA A 257 2.37 19.33 22.05
N GLY A 258 2.43 19.21 20.72
CA GLY A 258 2.90 18.10 19.91
C GLY A 258 2.26 16.75 20.23
N ARG A 259 0.93 16.77 20.37
CA ARG A 259 0.10 15.57 20.39
C ARG A 259 -0.51 15.33 19.02
N LEU A 260 -0.61 14.07 18.62
CA LEU A 260 -1.28 13.67 17.40
C LEU A 260 -2.80 13.85 17.55
N ARG A 261 -3.42 14.62 16.67
CA ARG A 261 -4.85 14.99 16.78
C ARG A 261 -5.71 14.49 15.62
N PHE A 262 -5.11 14.27 14.46
CA PHE A 262 -5.81 13.82 13.27
C PHE A 262 -4.82 13.07 12.35
N THR A 263 -5.34 12.09 11.64
CA THR A 263 -4.59 11.31 10.64
C THR A 263 -5.46 11.08 9.42
N HIS A 264 -4.87 11.17 8.23
CA HIS A 264 -5.53 10.85 6.97
C HIS A 264 -4.63 9.93 6.15
N PHE A 265 -5.19 8.85 5.60
CA PHE A 265 -4.45 7.87 4.82
C PHE A 265 -5.00 7.82 3.39
N GLY A 266 -4.10 7.89 2.42
CA GLY A 266 -4.43 7.97 1.00
C GLY A 266 -4.65 9.41 0.52
N GLU A 267 -5.04 9.51 -0.75
CA GLU A 267 -5.35 10.78 -1.41
C GLU A 267 -6.78 11.25 -1.09
N GLY A 268 -6.95 12.58 -0.95
CA GLY A 268 -8.26 13.22 -0.87
C GLY A 268 -8.56 13.83 0.50
N ALA A 269 -9.85 14.01 0.79
CA ALA A 269 -10.37 14.64 2.01
C ALA A 269 -9.72 15.99 2.38
N TYR A 270 -9.20 16.74 1.40
CA TYR A 270 -8.43 17.95 1.63
C TYR A 270 -9.19 19.00 2.44
N GLY A 271 -10.50 19.15 2.19
CA GLY A 271 -11.35 20.08 2.93
C GLY A 271 -11.52 19.71 4.41
N GLU A 272 -11.51 18.41 4.73
CA GLU A 272 -11.51 17.92 6.11
C GLU A 272 -10.17 18.24 6.78
N THR A 273 -9.05 17.80 6.19
CA THR A 273 -7.69 18.05 6.69
C THR A 273 -7.44 19.54 6.93
N GLU A 274 -7.81 20.40 5.98
CA GLU A 274 -7.70 21.84 6.12
C GLU A 274 -8.56 22.41 7.27
N SER A 275 -9.75 21.87 7.48
CA SER A 275 -10.61 22.27 8.60
C SER A 275 -9.99 21.88 9.94
N GLN A 276 -9.35 20.70 10.03
CA GLN A 276 -8.61 20.28 11.22
C GLN A 276 -7.40 21.20 11.48
N ILE A 277 -6.63 21.56 10.44
CA ILE A 277 -5.50 22.50 10.52
C ILE A 277 -5.96 23.83 11.11
N ARG A 278 -7.01 24.42 10.53
CA ARG A 278 -7.55 25.71 10.97
C ARG A 278 -8.02 25.67 12.41
N ARG A 279 -8.69 24.58 12.83
CA ARG A 279 -9.14 24.39 14.21
C ARG A 279 -7.97 24.39 15.19
N LEU A 280 -6.87 23.68 14.88
CA LEU A 280 -5.69 23.64 15.73
C LEU A 280 -4.89 24.96 15.75
N LEU A 281 -4.98 25.77 14.70
CA LEU A 281 -4.40 27.11 14.66
C LEU A 281 -5.18 28.13 15.52
N GLY A 282 -6.40 27.78 15.94
CA GLY A 282 -7.29 28.58 16.79
C GLY A 282 -8.43 29.21 15.98
N GLU A 283 -9.67 28.84 16.31
CA GLU A 283 -10.91 29.21 15.59
C GLU A 283 -11.36 30.68 15.77
N LYS A 284 -10.45 31.66 15.68
CA LYS A 284 -10.85 33.06 15.48
C LYS A 284 -10.60 33.46 14.03
N ALA A 285 -11.52 33.03 13.17
CA ALA A 285 -12.14 33.82 12.10
C ALA A 285 -11.31 34.82 11.26
N VAL A 286 -10.08 34.51 10.83
CA VAL A 286 -9.34 35.41 9.89
C VAL A 286 -8.64 34.69 8.74
N LEU A 287 -8.40 33.39 8.82
CA LEU A 287 -7.69 32.70 7.74
C LEU A 287 -8.67 32.26 6.64
N PRO A 288 -8.54 32.73 5.38
CA PRO A 288 -9.38 32.26 4.28
C PRO A 288 -9.04 30.80 3.94
N ARG A 289 -10.04 30.02 3.49
CA ARG A 289 -9.78 28.66 2.98
C ARG A 289 -8.98 28.75 1.69
N THR A 290 -8.11 27.78 1.46
CA THR A 290 -7.40 27.67 0.20
C THR A 290 -8.35 27.24 -0.92
N SER A 291 -8.06 27.68 -2.15
CA SER A 291 -8.82 27.32 -3.34
C SER A 291 -7.89 26.57 -4.27
N VAL A 292 -7.83 25.25 -4.06
CA VAL A 292 -7.16 24.28 -4.93
C VAL A 292 -8.22 23.30 -5.40
N ALA A 293 -8.30 23.07 -6.71
CA ALA A 293 -9.24 22.12 -7.27
C ALA A 293 -8.88 20.70 -6.79
N ASP A 294 -9.85 20.01 -6.20
CA ASP A 294 -9.70 18.60 -5.84
C ASP A 294 -9.79 17.74 -7.11
N THR A 295 -8.66 17.16 -7.52
CA THR A 295 -8.56 16.28 -8.69
C THR A 295 -8.51 14.80 -8.32
N THR A 296 -8.89 14.44 -7.08
CA THR A 296 -8.88 13.06 -6.62
C THR A 296 -9.80 12.21 -7.50
N PRO A 297 -9.31 11.08 -8.07
CA PRO A 297 -10.16 10.18 -8.84
C PRO A 297 -11.29 9.61 -7.96
N THR A 298 -12.54 9.78 -8.40
CA THR A 298 -13.74 9.25 -7.68
C THR A 298 -14.27 7.97 -8.31
N GLU A 299 -13.81 7.66 -9.52
CA GLU A 299 -14.21 6.50 -10.29
C GLU A 299 -13.33 5.29 -9.94
N VAL A 300 -13.86 4.08 -10.08
CA VAL A 300 -13.07 2.86 -9.88
C VAL A 300 -12.14 2.67 -11.06
N THR A 301 -10.84 2.84 -10.83
CA THR A 301 -9.78 2.62 -11.83
C THR A 301 -9.12 1.26 -11.66
N THR A 302 -8.31 0.88 -12.65
CA THR A 302 -7.31 -0.19 -12.50
C THR A 302 -6.46 0.08 -11.26
N PRO A 303 -6.22 -0.93 -10.40
CA PRO A 303 -5.29 -0.79 -9.27
C PRO A 303 -3.86 -0.57 -9.75
N GLU A 304 -3.02 -0.01 -8.87
CA GLU A 304 -1.59 0.06 -9.14
C GLU A 304 -1.02 -1.30 -9.53
N SER A 305 -0.31 -1.33 -10.66
CA SER A 305 0.12 -2.56 -11.31
C SER A 305 1.64 -2.59 -11.43
N TYR A 306 2.30 -3.28 -10.50
CA TYR A 306 3.75 -3.47 -10.46
C TYR A 306 4.23 -4.40 -11.56
N LEU A 307 5.41 -4.12 -12.12
CA LEU A 307 5.98 -4.88 -13.23
C LEU A 307 7.06 -5.87 -12.78
N GLY A 308 7.72 -5.60 -11.65
CA GLY A 308 8.72 -6.48 -11.05
C GLY A 308 8.10 -7.66 -10.30
N TYR A 309 8.78 -8.81 -10.30
CA TYR A 309 8.20 -10.08 -9.85
C TYR A 309 7.85 -10.14 -8.35
N ALA A 310 8.35 -9.23 -7.51
CA ALA A 310 8.07 -9.25 -6.06
C ALA A 310 6.65 -8.80 -5.72
N ARG A 311 6.07 -7.91 -6.55
CA ARG A 311 4.71 -7.36 -6.36
C ARG A 311 3.83 -7.49 -7.61
N LEU A 312 4.33 -8.14 -8.66
CA LEU A 312 3.58 -8.39 -9.89
C LEU A 312 2.31 -9.19 -9.59
N ALA A 313 1.19 -8.65 -10.04
CA ALA A 313 -0.13 -9.25 -9.93
C ALA A 313 -0.83 -9.20 -11.29
N ASN A 314 -1.89 -9.99 -11.45
CA ASN A 314 -2.71 -10.03 -12.67
C ASN A 314 -1.87 -10.16 -13.96
N PHE A 315 -0.97 -11.15 -13.99
CA PHE A 315 -0.06 -11.37 -15.10
C PHE A 315 -0.34 -12.74 -15.75
N ASP A 316 -0.28 -12.79 -17.08
CA ASP A 316 -0.75 -13.94 -17.88
C ASP A 316 0.13 -15.20 -17.78
N GLU A 317 1.45 -15.06 -17.66
CA GLU A 317 2.42 -16.17 -17.72
C GLU A 317 3.30 -16.26 -16.45
N PHE A 318 4.11 -17.30 -16.31
CA PHE A 318 5.19 -17.31 -15.32
C PHE A 318 6.32 -16.34 -15.73
N VAL A 319 6.94 -15.72 -14.74
CA VAL A 319 8.09 -14.83 -14.95
C VAL A 319 9.38 -15.58 -14.65
N THR A 320 10.38 -15.43 -15.53
CA THR A 320 11.76 -15.84 -15.26
C THR A 320 12.46 -14.74 -14.46
N TYR A 321 12.99 -15.08 -13.29
CA TYR A 321 13.61 -14.10 -12.38
C TYR A 321 15.05 -13.77 -12.78
N ASP A 322 15.37 -12.47 -12.80
CA ASP A 322 16.71 -11.89 -12.95
C ASP A 322 17.54 -12.36 -14.16
N LYS A 323 16.90 -12.99 -15.13
CA LYS A 323 17.54 -13.45 -16.36
C LYS A 323 16.77 -12.97 -17.58
N PRO A 324 17.47 -12.62 -18.67
CA PRO A 324 16.80 -12.34 -19.93
C PRO A 324 15.99 -13.55 -20.39
N ALA A 325 14.71 -13.33 -20.68
CA ALA A 325 13.80 -14.34 -21.21
C ALA A 325 12.96 -13.75 -22.36
N LEU A 326 12.51 -14.63 -23.26
CA LEU A 326 11.63 -14.27 -24.37
C LEU A 326 10.19 -14.58 -23.96
N TYR A 327 9.34 -13.55 -24.04
CA TYR A 327 7.91 -13.64 -23.72
C TYR A 327 7.07 -13.49 -24.99
N HIS A 328 5.83 -13.97 -24.92
CA HIS A 328 4.88 -13.85 -26.02
C HIS A 328 3.53 -13.40 -25.48
N PHE A 329 2.83 -12.56 -26.25
CA PHE A 329 1.46 -12.22 -25.90
C PHE A 329 0.56 -13.46 -25.98
N PRO A 330 -0.39 -13.61 -25.05
CA PRO A 330 -1.36 -14.68 -25.14
C PRO A 330 -2.17 -14.57 -26.43
N LYS A 331 -2.56 -15.72 -26.98
CA LYS A 331 -3.52 -15.79 -28.10
C LYS A 331 -4.93 -15.38 -27.67
N ARG A 332 -5.23 -15.48 -26.37
CA ARG A 332 -6.49 -15.02 -25.80
C ARG A 332 -6.46 -13.52 -25.57
N THR A 333 -7.66 -12.98 -25.44
CA THR A 333 -7.86 -11.60 -25.00
C THR A 333 -7.47 -11.46 -23.53
N LEU A 334 -6.80 -10.35 -23.19
CA LEU A 334 -6.51 -10.00 -21.80
C LEU A 334 -7.79 -9.63 -21.05
N SER A 335 -7.91 -10.18 -19.85
CA SER A 335 -8.94 -9.87 -18.86
C SER A 335 -8.73 -8.47 -18.30
N ARG A 336 -9.71 -7.95 -17.57
CA ARG A 336 -9.60 -6.63 -16.91
C ARG A 336 -8.38 -6.60 -15.98
N ASP A 337 -7.65 -5.49 -16.00
CA ASP A 337 -6.48 -5.21 -15.17
C ASP A 337 -5.30 -6.19 -15.38
N GLU A 338 -5.32 -6.93 -16.48
CA GLU A 338 -4.33 -7.96 -16.78
C GLU A 338 -3.18 -7.44 -17.65
N LEU A 339 -1.96 -7.87 -17.29
CA LEU A 339 -0.69 -7.57 -17.91
C LEU A 339 -0.14 -8.76 -18.71
N ALA A 340 0.53 -8.47 -19.82
CA ALA A 340 1.31 -9.45 -20.55
C ALA A 340 2.56 -8.83 -21.18
N TYR A 341 3.62 -9.63 -21.28
CA TYR A 341 4.88 -9.24 -21.93
C TYR A 341 5.03 -9.94 -23.27
N ALA A 342 5.74 -9.30 -24.20
CA ALA A 342 6.24 -9.91 -25.42
C ALA A 342 7.64 -9.39 -25.74
N GLY A 343 8.42 -10.17 -26.48
CA GLY A 343 9.82 -9.86 -26.76
C GLY A 343 10.72 -10.17 -25.57
N ARG A 344 11.97 -9.67 -25.62
CA ARG A 344 12.96 -9.99 -24.59
C ARG A 344 12.85 -9.03 -23.40
N TRP A 345 12.78 -9.61 -22.21
CA TRP A 345 12.74 -8.88 -20.94
C TRP A 345 13.66 -9.50 -19.91
N THR A 346 14.24 -8.67 -19.05
CA THR A 346 14.80 -9.11 -17.76
C THR A 346 13.89 -8.56 -16.66
N VAL A 347 13.35 -9.43 -15.82
CA VAL A 347 12.42 -9.04 -14.75
C VAL A 347 13.12 -9.16 -13.40
N HIS A 348 13.25 -8.03 -12.73
CA HIS A 348 13.84 -7.88 -11.39
C HIS A 348 12.74 -7.79 -10.32
N PRO A 349 13.08 -7.80 -9.01
CA PRO A 349 12.07 -7.73 -7.95
C PRO A 349 11.08 -6.57 -8.10
N SER A 350 11.57 -5.37 -8.44
CA SER A 350 10.80 -4.13 -8.45
C SER A 350 10.67 -3.45 -9.81
N ARG A 351 11.28 -4.02 -10.87
CA ARG A 351 11.32 -3.41 -12.20
C ARG A 351 11.47 -4.42 -13.32
N ILE A 352 11.16 -4.00 -14.55
CA ILE A 352 11.47 -4.70 -15.79
C ILE A 352 12.49 -3.91 -16.61
N VAL A 353 13.38 -4.61 -17.32
CA VAL A 353 14.36 -4.02 -18.24
C VAL A 353 14.12 -4.57 -19.63
N ALA A 354 13.89 -3.66 -20.58
CA ALA A 354 13.60 -3.97 -21.97
C ALA A 354 14.83 -4.49 -22.71
N GLY A 355 14.68 -5.63 -23.40
CA GLY A 355 15.62 -6.14 -24.39
C GLY A 355 15.13 -5.88 -25.81
N ASP A 356 15.46 -6.79 -26.72
CA ASP A 356 15.05 -6.72 -28.14
C ASP A 356 13.54 -6.96 -28.30
N ASP A 357 12.89 -6.12 -29.12
CA ASP A 357 11.45 -6.18 -29.44
C ASP A 357 10.53 -6.21 -28.19
N ALA A 358 10.99 -5.59 -27.10
CA ALA A 358 10.30 -5.55 -25.82
C ALA A 358 8.97 -4.78 -25.92
N ARG A 359 7.87 -5.50 -25.68
CA ARG A 359 6.50 -4.99 -25.72
C ARG A 359 5.73 -5.42 -24.48
N LEU A 360 4.80 -4.57 -24.05
CA LEU A 360 3.94 -4.81 -22.89
C LEU A 360 2.51 -4.45 -23.26
N ARG A 361 1.56 -5.28 -22.83
CA ARG A 361 0.13 -4.98 -22.93
C ARG A 361 -0.52 -4.92 -21.57
N LEU A 362 -1.46 -3.99 -21.42
CA LEU A 362 -2.30 -3.83 -20.25
C LEU A 362 -3.74 -3.57 -20.69
N ARG A 363 -4.68 -4.36 -20.17
CA ARG A 363 -6.11 -4.03 -20.25
C ARG A 363 -6.46 -3.10 -19.09
N PHE A 364 -6.73 -1.84 -19.37
CA PHE A 364 -6.94 -0.82 -18.34
C PHE A 364 -8.40 -0.36 -18.24
N GLN A 365 -8.73 0.25 -17.10
CA GLN A 365 -9.89 1.10 -16.86
C GLN A 365 -9.41 2.37 -16.12
N ALA A 366 -9.29 3.49 -16.82
CA ALA A 366 -8.78 4.74 -16.24
C ALA A 366 -9.07 5.93 -17.14
N ARG A 367 -9.02 7.15 -16.58
CA ARG A 367 -9.02 8.39 -17.36
C ARG A 367 -7.59 8.81 -17.69
N ASP A 368 -6.70 8.72 -16.70
CA ASP A 368 -5.28 9.04 -16.84
C ASP A 368 -4.45 7.79 -16.58
N ILE A 369 -3.45 7.53 -17.43
CA ILE A 369 -2.53 6.39 -17.29
C ILE A 369 -1.12 6.93 -17.14
N PHE A 370 -0.44 6.48 -16.09
CA PHE A 370 0.93 6.83 -15.78
C PHE A 370 1.79 5.58 -15.67
N LEU A 371 3.07 5.72 -15.95
CA LEU A 371 4.06 4.66 -15.75
C LEU A 371 5.34 5.27 -15.20
N VAL A 372 5.87 4.65 -14.15
CA VAL A 372 7.20 4.98 -13.64
C VAL A 372 8.23 4.37 -14.58
N LEU A 373 9.00 5.22 -15.25
CA LEU A 373 9.99 4.86 -16.26
C LEU A 373 11.39 5.26 -15.82
N GLY A 374 12.37 4.45 -16.21
CA GLY A 374 13.79 4.71 -15.99
C GLY A 374 14.66 4.36 -17.19
N GLY A 375 15.96 4.62 -17.07
CA GLY A 375 16.95 4.33 -18.10
C GLY A 375 17.02 5.40 -19.20
N ARG A 376 17.40 4.98 -20.41
CA ARG A 376 17.53 5.86 -21.58
C ARG A 376 16.99 5.19 -22.82
N GLY A 377 16.05 5.84 -23.49
CA GLY A 377 15.45 5.31 -24.70
C GLY A 377 14.10 5.93 -25.02
N ARG A 378 13.33 5.25 -25.87
CA ARG A 378 12.02 5.67 -26.32
C ARG A 378 10.96 4.65 -25.94
N LEU A 379 9.81 5.16 -25.52
CA LEU A 379 8.59 4.40 -25.30
C LEU A 379 7.54 4.84 -26.30
N SER A 380 7.10 3.94 -27.19
CA SER A 380 5.94 4.17 -28.04
C SER A 380 4.68 3.68 -27.33
N VAL A 381 3.68 4.54 -27.25
CA VAL A 381 2.41 4.30 -26.57
C VAL A 381 1.31 4.14 -27.60
N LEU A 382 0.63 2.98 -27.59
CA LEU A 382 -0.50 2.68 -28.44
C LEU A 382 -1.73 2.35 -27.58
N VAL A 383 -2.90 2.78 -28.03
CA VAL A 383 -4.19 2.42 -27.43
C VAL A 383 -5.06 1.82 -28.52
N ASP A 384 -5.53 0.60 -28.29
CA ASP A 384 -6.34 -0.18 -29.24
C ASP A 384 -5.72 -0.24 -30.66
N GLY A 385 -4.39 -0.43 -30.68
CA GLY A 385 -3.60 -0.54 -31.91
C GLY A 385 -3.27 0.79 -32.59
N ARG A 386 -3.76 1.93 -32.09
CA ARG A 386 -3.46 3.25 -32.64
C ARG A 386 -2.34 3.90 -31.86
N MET A 387 -1.32 4.41 -32.57
CA MET A 387 -0.23 5.16 -31.95
C MET A 387 -0.78 6.46 -31.36
N LEU A 388 -0.63 6.62 -30.04
CA LEU A 388 -1.04 7.83 -29.34
C LEU A 388 0.11 8.84 -29.26
N ARG A 389 1.30 8.39 -28.82
CA ARG A 389 2.49 9.22 -28.68
C ARG A 389 3.77 8.40 -28.54
N THR A 390 4.91 9.08 -28.64
CA THR A 390 6.22 8.55 -28.22
C THR A 390 6.78 9.41 -27.08
N ILE A 391 7.40 8.79 -26.09
CA ILE A 391 8.00 9.44 -24.92
C ILE A 391 9.50 9.17 -24.95
N GLU A 392 10.29 10.25 -24.88
CA GLU A 392 11.74 10.18 -24.69
C GLU A 392 12.04 10.07 -23.19
N VAL A 393 12.69 8.98 -22.79
CA VAL A 393 13.08 8.74 -21.41
C VAL A 393 14.58 8.95 -21.29
N ALA A 394 14.94 9.83 -20.37
CA ALA A 394 16.31 10.09 -19.98
C ALA A 394 16.36 10.64 -18.56
N GLY A 395 17.44 10.34 -17.84
CA GLY A 395 17.69 10.82 -16.49
C GLY A 395 17.22 9.83 -15.40
N PRO A 396 17.11 10.30 -14.15
CA PRO A 396 16.58 9.50 -13.05
C PRO A 396 15.17 8.98 -13.34
N PRO A 397 14.80 7.79 -12.82
CA PRO A 397 13.46 7.29 -13.00
C PRO A 397 12.43 8.26 -12.43
N ARG A 398 11.28 8.37 -13.10
CA ARG A 398 10.19 9.29 -12.73
C ARG A 398 8.86 8.76 -13.26
N LEU A 399 7.78 9.37 -12.78
CA LEU A 399 6.46 9.14 -13.32
C LEU A 399 6.26 9.91 -14.64
N ASP A 400 5.90 9.21 -15.72
CA ASP A 400 5.55 9.79 -17.01
C ASP A 400 4.07 9.53 -17.35
N THR A 401 3.39 10.53 -17.92
CA THR A 401 2.00 10.40 -18.39
C THR A 401 1.95 9.73 -19.76
N LEU A 402 1.33 8.55 -19.83
CA LEU A 402 1.18 7.78 -21.06
C LEU A 402 -0.02 8.23 -21.90
N ALA A 403 -1.18 8.37 -21.24
CA ALA A 403 -2.44 8.73 -21.88
C ALA A 403 -3.32 9.56 -20.94
N ARG A 404 -4.14 10.43 -21.52
CA ARG A 404 -5.23 11.15 -20.84
C ARG A 404 -6.47 11.12 -21.70
N PHE A 405 -7.58 10.70 -21.12
CA PHE A 405 -8.89 10.63 -21.77
C PHE A 405 -9.83 11.69 -21.17
N PRO A 406 -10.84 12.16 -21.91
CA PRO A 406 -11.79 13.15 -21.39
C PRO A 406 -12.74 12.59 -20.31
N ARG A 407 -12.89 11.26 -20.25
CA ARG A 407 -13.73 10.51 -19.30
C ARG A 407 -13.10 9.16 -19.02
N LEU A 408 -13.58 8.44 -18.01
CA LEU A 408 -13.18 7.06 -17.77
C LEU A 408 -13.33 6.23 -19.05
N ASP A 409 -12.27 5.53 -19.41
CA ASP A 409 -12.26 4.66 -20.58
C ASP A 409 -11.68 3.29 -20.25
N THR A 410 -12.01 2.31 -21.08
CA THR A 410 -11.46 0.96 -21.01
C THR A 410 -10.87 0.60 -22.35
N GLY A 411 -9.64 0.11 -22.36
CA GLY A 411 -8.95 -0.20 -23.61
C GLY A 411 -7.79 -1.15 -23.43
N LEU A 412 -7.15 -1.48 -24.56
CA LEU A 412 -5.88 -2.20 -24.57
C LEU A 412 -4.74 -1.20 -24.80
N LEU A 413 -3.96 -0.96 -23.75
CA LEU A 413 -2.69 -0.26 -23.86
C LEU A 413 -1.64 -1.23 -24.40
N GLU A 414 -0.91 -0.84 -25.45
CA GLU A 414 0.30 -1.52 -25.90
C GLU A 414 1.47 -0.54 -25.86
N LEU A 415 2.53 -0.95 -25.18
CA LEU A 415 3.76 -0.19 -25.05
C LEU A 415 4.88 -0.91 -25.78
N ARG A 416 5.70 -0.15 -26.51
CA ARG A 416 6.90 -0.67 -27.19
C ARG A 416 8.12 0.05 -26.68
N PHE A 417 9.07 -0.70 -26.15
CA PHE A 417 10.23 -0.20 -25.45
C PHE A 417 11.46 -0.35 -26.34
N THR A 418 12.30 0.68 -26.40
CA THR A 418 13.67 0.48 -26.89
C THR A 418 14.50 -0.29 -25.85
N PRO A 419 15.54 -1.04 -26.27
CA PRO A 419 16.40 -1.75 -25.33
C PRO A 419 16.99 -0.84 -24.24
N ARG A 420 17.16 -1.39 -23.03
CA ARG A 420 17.64 -0.72 -21.80
C ARG A 420 16.67 0.27 -21.15
N LEU A 421 15.47 0.45 -21.68
CA LEU A 421 14.43 1.19 -20.97
C LEU A 421 13.91 0.36 -19.79
N GLU A 422 13.53 1.02 -18.72
CA GLU A 422 13.11 0.38 -17.48
C GLU A 422 11.67 0.81 -17.15
N GLY A 423 10.87 -0.12 -16.63
CA GLY A 423 9.52 0.15 -16.14
C GLY A 423 9.32 -0.42 -14.74
N TYR A 424 8.59 0.28 -13.88
CA TYR A 424 8.43 -0.10 -12.47
C TYR A 424 6.99 -0.45 -12.13
N ALA A 425 6.07 0.51 -12.23
CA ALA A 425 4.65 0.31 -11.95
C ALA A 425 3.77 1.27 -12.76
N PHE A 426 2.58 0.79 -13.12
CA PHE A 426 1.50 1.63 -13.63
C PHE A 426 0.69 2.20 -12.48
N THR A 427 0.36 3.48 -12.58
CA THR A 427 -0.61 4.15 -11.71
C THR A 427 -1.62 4.91 -12.55
N PHE A 428 -2.76 5.26 -11.95
CA PHE A 428 -3.95 5.70 -12.68
C PHE A 428 -4.58 6.94 -12.04
N GLY A 429 -5.44 7.61 -12.80
CA GLY A 429 -6.21 8.77 -12.35
C GLY A 429 -7.48 9.00 -13.13
#